data_AF-A0A6B2V2M7-F1
#
_entry.id   AF-A0A6B2V2M7-F1
#
_cell.length_a   1.000
_cell.length_b   1.000
_cell.length_c   1.000
_cell.angle_alpha   90.00
_cell.angle_beta   90.00
_cell.angle_gamma   90.00
#
_symmetry.space_group_name_H-M   'P 1'
#
loop_
_entity.id
_entity.type
_entity.pdbx_description
1 polymer ?
#
loop_
_entity_poly.entity_id
_entity_poly.type
_entity_poly.pdbx_seq_one_letter_code
_entity_poly.pdbx_strand_id
1 'polypeptide(L)'
;YVIGLGELMFGFNPFGWRFMTALLGTLSVLMLCRIGRRLFRSTFLGCLAGTLMAVDGLHFVMSRTSLLDGVLMFFVLAAFGCLLIDRDKARARLAAALPVDADGRVRPDARIAESARLGLRPWRWTAGLMLGLAIGTKWNGLYVLAAFCVMAVLWDVGARRVAGARRPYLAVLRRDLGWAFLATVPVAIVTYLCSWIGWILSPTDGTGGYFRNWAATDGKGGAFSFLPDWLRSLWHYEHEVYKFHVGLSSPHTYQSNPWSWLVDGRPVSYFYESPAPGADGCPADAGEKCAREVLALGTPMLWWAACAALVYVLWRWFFRRDWRAGAIACGVAAGYLPWFLYQERTIFFFYAVVFVPFLCLAVTMLVGAILGPPGASDTRRVAGATAAGVLVLLITWNFIYFWPLYTGTAIPIEDWRARMWLDTWV
;
A
#
# COMPACT_ATOMS: atom_id res chain seq x y z
N TYR A 1 -14.16 -9.46 -6.70
CA TYR A 1 -13.71 -10.59 -7.56
C TYR A 1 -12.53 -11.37 -6.96
N VAL A 2 -11.48 -10.73 -6.39
CA VAL A 2 -10.29 -11.46 -5.87
C VAL A 2 -10.64 -12.53 -4.83
N ILE A 3 -11.44 -12.19 -3.81
CA ILE A 3 -11.89 -13.16 -2.79
C ILE A 3 -12.72 -14.27 -3.44
N GLY A 4 -13.68 -13.90 -4.29
CA GLY A 4 -14.52 -14.86 -5.02
C GLY A 4 -13.76 -15.82 -5.93
N LEU A 5 -12.59 -15.43 -6.48
CA LEU A 5 -11.71 -16.35 -7.20
C LEU A 5 -11.16 -17.44 -6.27
N GLY A 6 -10.83 -17.11 -5.02
CA GLY A 6 -10.42 -18.09 -4.02
C GLY A 6 -11.55 -19.07 -3.68
N GLU A 7 -12.77 -18.56 -3.51
CA GLU A 7 -13.96 -19.38 -3.28
C GLU A 7 -14.25 -20.30 -4.47
N LEU A 8 -14.09 -19.82 -5.70
CA LEU A 8 -14.26 -20.62 -6.91
C LEU A 8 -13.24 -21.77 -7.00
N MET A 9 -11.99 -21.51 -6.61
CA MET A 9 -10.90 -22.49 -6.70
C MET A 9 -10.91 -23.53 -5.57
N PHE A 10 -11.32 -23.15 -4.36
CA PHE A 10 -11.17 -23.99 -3.16
C PHE A 10 -12.46 -24.18 -2.35
N GLY A 11 -13.59 -23.71 -2.87
CA GLY A 11 -14.91 -23.83 -2.26
C GLY A 11 -15.29 -22.65 -1.36
N PHE A 12 -16.60 -22.52 -1.11
CA PHE A 12 -17.18 -21.52 -0.22
C PHE A 12 -16.99 -21.91 1.26
N ASN A 13 -15.75 -21.82 1.73
CA ASN A 13 -15.34 -22.19 3.09
C ASN A 13 -14.20 -21.26 3.58
N PRO A 14 -13.85 -21.28 4.89
CA PRO A 14 -12.80 -20.44 5.47
C PRO A 14 -11.47 -20.42 4.74
N PHE A 15 -11.09 -21.55 4.14
CA PHE A 15 -9.86 -21.63 3.39
C PHE A 15 -9.99 -20.90 2.04
N GLY A 16 -11.08 -21.13 1.30
CA GLY A 16 -11.29 -20.54 -0.03
C GLY A 16 -11.32 -19.01 -0.03
N TRP A 17 -12.11 -18.38 0.84
CA TRP A 17 -12.19 -16.91 0.86
C TRP A 17 -10.93 -16.23 1.44
N ARG A 18 -10.09 -16.95 2.20
CA ARG A 18 -8.80 -16.44 2.72
C ARG A 18 -7.62 -16.71 1.80
N PHE A 19 -7.74 -17.65 0.86
CA PHE A 19 -6.59 -18.09 0.06
C PHE A 19 -5.96 -16.95 -0.74
N MET A 20 -6.79 -16.17 -1.45
CA MET A 20 -6.27 -15.10 -2.31
C MET A 20 -5.67 -13.94 -1.51
N THR A 21 -6.21 -13.60 -0.34
CA THR A 21 -5.61 -12.58 0.52
C THR A 21 -4.26 -13.05 1.07
N ALA A 22 -4.13 -14.32 1.44
CA ALA A 22 -2.87 -14.92 1.90
C ALA A 22 -1.81 -14.96 0.78
N LEU A 23 -2.22 -15.35 -0.44
CA LEU A 23 -1.35 -15.37 -1.60
C LEU A 23 -0.82 -13.97 -1.93
N LEU A 24 -1.71 -12.97 -2.02
CA LEU A 24 -1.31 -11.60 -2.33
C LEU A 24 -0.45 -10.99 -1.21
N GLY A 25 -0.78 -11.22 0.06
CA GLY A 25 0.07 -10.81 1.19
C GLY A 25 1.48 -11.39 1.12
N THR A 26 1.60 -12.69 0.81
CA THR A 26 2.89 -13.37 0.66
C THR A 26 3.68 -12.81 -0.54
N LEU A 27 3.03 -12.61 -1.69
CA LEU A 27 3.66 -12.03 -2.87
C LEU A 27 4.09 -10.57 -2.65
N SER A 28 3.35 -9.80 -1.85
CA SER A 28 3.73 -8.43 -1.47
C SER A 28 5.07 -8.36 -0.75
N VAL A 29 5.39 -9.34 0.11
CA VAL A 29 6.71 -9.42 0.78
C VAL A 29 7.83 -9.56 -0.25
N LEU A 30 7.70 -10.50 -1.18
CA LEU A 30 8.69 -10.70 -2.26
C LEU A 30 8.79 -9.46 -3.15
N MET A 31 7.65 -8.84 -3.47
CA MET A 31 7.59 -7.62 -4.26
C MET A 31 8.32 -6.48 -3.56
N LEU A 32 8.12 -6.32 -2.25
CA LEU A 32 8.82 -5.33 -1.44
C LEU A 32 10.33 -5.57 -1.42
N CYS A 33 10.79 -6.83 -1.33
CA CYS A 33 12.20 -7.16 -1.47
C CYS A 33 12.80 -6.62 -2.78
N ARG A 34 12.10 -6.83 -3.90
CA ARG A 34 12.55 -6.39 -5.23
C ARG A 34 12.49 -4.87 -5.38
N ILE A 35 11.46 -4.24 -4.82
CA ILE A 35 11.28 -2.78 -4.79
C ILE A 35 12.40 -2.14 -3.95
N GLY A 36 12.63 -2.62 -2.73
CA GLY A 36 13.70 -2.16 -1.85
C GLY A 36 15.08 -2.34 -2.47
N ARG A 37 15.35 -3.50 -3.08
CA ARG A 37 16.62 -3.74 -3.80
C ARG A 37 16.84 -2.71 -4.91
N ARG A 38 15.81 -2.40 -5.70
CA ARG A 38 15.90 -1.40 -6.78
C ARG A 38 16.08 0.01 -6.22
N LEU A 39 15.31 0.37 -5.21
CA LEU A 39 15.30 1.70 -4.59
C LEU A 39 16.63 2.00 -3.89
N PHE A 40 17.16 1.05 -3.12
CA PHE A 40 18.38 1.22 -2.34
C PHE A 40 19.65 0.75 -3.05
N ARG A 41 19.52 0.05 -4.19
CA ARG A 41 20.63 -0.61 -4.92
C ARG A 41 21.43 -1.57 -4.03
N SER A 42 20.75 -2.24 -3.11
CA SER A 42 21.36 -3.18 -2.17
C SER A 42 20.43 -4.38 -1.97
N THR A 43 20.96 -5.59 -2.18
CA THR A 43 20.22 -6.84 -1.92
C THR A 43 19.87 -6.95 -0.45
N PHE A 44 20.82 -6.66 0.44
CA PHE A 44 20.63 -6.71 1.88
C PHE A 44 19.48 -5.79 2.32
N LEU A 45 19.51 -4.51 1.93
CA LEU A 45 18.44 -3.57 2.28
C LEU A 45 17.10 -3.95 1.63
N GLY A 46 17.13 -4.49 0.41
CA GLY A 46 15.93 -5.05 -0.21
C GLY A 46 15.31 -6.16 0.62
N CYS A 47 16.09 -7.20 0.93
CA CYS A 47 15.62 -8.32 1.75
C CYS A 47 15.18 -7.87 3.14
N LEU A 48 15.90 -6.93 3.77
CA LEU A 48 15.51 -6.35 5.05
C LEU A 48 14.10 -5.72 4.97
N ALA A 49 13.79 -4.93 3.94
CA ALA A 49 12.47 -4.33 3.79
C ALA A 49 11.35 -5.38 3.75
N GLY A 50 11.54 -6.46 2.99
CA GLY A 50 10.57 -7.56 2.96
C GLY A 50 10.51 -8.34 4.27
N THR A 51 11.65 -8.61 4.92
CA THR A 51 11.67 -9.24 6.25
C THR A 51 10.88 -8.43 7.27
N LEU A 52 11.07 -7.10 7.32
CA LEU A 52 10.31 -6.22 8.21
C LEU A 52 8.79 -6.30 7.95
N MET A 53 8.38 -6.37 6.68
CA MET A 53 6.96 -6.55 6.32
C MET A 53 6.43 -7.95 6.63
N ALA A 54 7.28 -8.97 6.57
CA ALA A 54 6.91 -10.35 6.93
C ALA A 54 6.69 -10.50 8.45
N VAL A 55 7.37 -9.69 9.26
CA VAL A 55 7.21 -9.64 10.72
C VAL A 55 6.42 -8.41 11.18
N ASP A 56 5.55 -7.87 10.32
CA ASP A 56 4.56 -6.86 10.72
C ASP A 56 3.23 -7.55 11.07
N GLY A 57 2.77 -7.33 12.31
CA GLY A 57 1.53 -7.91 12.83
C GLY A 57 0.30 -7.57 12.00
N LEU A 58 0.15 -6.30 11.61
CA LEU A 58 -1.02 -5.85 10.86
C LEU A 58 -1.05 -6.50 9.48
N HIS A 59 0.08 -6.48 8.76
CA HIS A 59 0.20 -7.13 7.46
C HIS A 59 -0.07 -8.64 7.56
N PHE A 60 0.45 -9.31 8.58
CA PHE A 60 0.25 -10.74 8.80
C PHE A 60 -1.23 -11.09 9.07
N VAL A 61 -1.89 -10.38 9.98
CA VAL A 61 -3.32 -10.57 10.29
C VAL A 61 -4.16 -10.29 9.04
N MET A 62 -3.94 -9.16 8.37
CA MET A 62 -4.69 -8.77 7.17
C MET A 62 -4.51 -9.73 5.99
N SER A 63 -3.35 -10.39 5.89
CA SER A 63 -3.11 -11.43 4.89
C SER A 63 -3.89 -12.71 5.18
N ARG A 64 -4.37 -12.92 6.41
CA ARG A 64 -5.12 -14.12 6.82
C ARG A 64 -6.61 -13.86 7.03
N THR A 65 -7.04 -12.61 6.94
CA THR A 65 -8.45 -12.22 7.00
C THR A 65 -8.96 -11.94 5.58
N SER A 66 -10.19 -12.35 5.28
CA SER A 66 -10.82 -12.09 3.97
C SER A 66 -11.38 -10.66 3.90
N LEU A 67 -10.47 -9.68 3.95
CA LEU A 67 -10.76 -8.25 3.80
C LEU A 67 -10.09 -7.69 2.55
N LEU A 68 -10.67 -6.61 2.01
CA LEU A 68 -10.24 -6.02 0.75
C LEU A 68 -8.96 -5.17 0.88
N ASP A 69 -8.61 -4.67 2.07
CA ASP A 69 -7.52 -3.71 2.23
C ASP A 69 -6.13 -4.31 1.94
N GLY A 70 -5.93 -5.60 2.19
CA GLY A 70 -4.71 -6.32 1.79
C GLY A 70 -4.57 -6.42 0.26
N VAL A 71 -5.69 -6.61 -0.45
CA VAL A 71 -5.72 -6.64 -1.92
C VAL A 71 -5.39 -5.25 -2.49
N LEU A 72 -5.95 -4.21 -1.90
CA LEU A 72 -5.65 -2.83 -2.25
C LEU A 72 -4.15 -2.53 -2.05
N MET A 73 -3.59 -2.87 -0.89
CA MET A 73 -2.18 -2.71 -0.57
C MET A 73 -1.28 -3.37 -1.62
N PHE A 74 -1.61 -4.59 -2.03
CA PHE A 74 -0.88 -5.30 -3.09
C PHE A 74 -0.86 -4.51 -4.40
N PHE A 75 -2.02 -4.04 -4.88
CA PHE A 75 -2.09 -3.29 -6.14
C PHE A 75 -1.39 -1.91 -6.06
N VAL A 76 -1.47 -1.23 -4.91
CA VAL A 76 -0.73 0.01 -4.65
C VAL A 76 0.78 -0.23 -4.69
N LEU A 77 1.26 -1.29 -4.03
CA LEU A 77 2.68 -1.66 -4.04
C LEU A 77 3.15 -2.06 -5.45
N ALA A 78 2.34 -2.81 -6.19
CA ALA A 78 2.61 -3.18 -7.57
C ALA A 78 2.70 -1.97 -8.50
N ALA A 79 1.78 -1.01 -8.37
CA ALA A 79 1.84 0.25 -9.10
C ALA A 79 3.13 1.03 -8.81
N PHE A 80 3.51 1.13 -7.53
CA PHE A 80 4.76 1.77 -7.12
C PHE A 80 5.98 1.08 -7.75
N GLY A 81 6.04 -0.26 -7.70
CA GLY A 81 7.11 -1.04 -8.32
C GLY A 81 7.20 -0.84 -9.83
N CYS A 82 6.05 -0.80 -10.53
CA CYS A 82 5.98 -0.50 -11.95
C CYS A 82 6.54 0.89 -12.28
N LEU A 83 6.18 1.91 -11.48
CA LEU A 83 6.68 3.28 -11.67
C LEU A 83 8.19 3.40 -11.42
N LEU A 84 8.76 2.63 -10.48
CA LEU A 84 10.22 2.58 -10.30
C LEU A 84 10.93 1.97 -11.51
N ILE A 85 10.39 0.88 -12.08
CA ILE A 85 10.95 0.26 -13.29
C ILE A 85 10.84 1.24 -14.47
N ASP A 86 9.68 1.87 -14.63
CA ASP A 86 9.44 2.89 -15.65
C ASP A 86 10.44 4.05 -15.54
N ARG A 87 10.66 4.57 -14.33
CA ARG A 87 11.64 5.62 -14.05
C ARG A 87 13.05 5.22 -14.48
N ASP A 88 13.49 4.01 -14.13
CA ASP A 88 14.83 3.54 -14.48
C ASP A 88 14.99 3.40 -16.00
N LYS A 89 14.00 2.82 -16.69
CA LYS A 89 14.02 2.67 -18.15
C LYS A 89 13.97 4.01 -18.88
N ALA A 90 13.14 4.94 -18.41
CA ALA A 90 13.05 6.28 -18.98
C ALA A 90 14.38 7.03 -18.86
N ARG A 91 15.04 6.96 -17.70
CA ARG A 91 16.36 7.56 -17.51
C ARG A 91 17.43 6.91 -18.37
N ALA A 92 17.41 5.59 -18.53
CA ALA A 92 18.34 4.88 -19.41
C ALA A 92 18.17 5.31 -20.88
N ARG A 93 16.92 5.40 -21.36
CA ARG A 93 16.63 5.89 -22.72
C ARG A 93 17.06 7.33 -22.94
N LEU A 94 16.81 8.20 -21.96
CA LEU A 94 17.24 9.60 -22.04
C LEU A 94 18.78 9.70 -22.06
N ALA A 95 19.46 8.92 -21.22
CA ALA A 95 20.92 8.88 -21.18
C ALA A 95 21.52 8.34 -22.49
N ALA A 96 20.91 7.34 -23.11
CA ALA A 96 21.35 6.79 -24.40
C ALA A 96 21.18 7.77 -25.57
N ALA A 97 20.31 8.78 -25.43
CA ALA A 97 20.12 9.82 -26.44
C ALA A 97 21.11 10.98 -26.31
N LEU A 98 21.79 11.12 -25.17
CA LEU A 98 22.73 12.22 -24.92
C LEU A 98 24.06 11.99 -25.67
N PRO A 99 24.76 13.07 -26.06
CA PRO A 99 26.03 12.94 -26.78
C PRO A 99 27.11 12.35 -25.86
N VAL A 100 28.00 11.58 -26.47
CA VAL A 100 29.20 11.03 -25.84
C VAL A 100 30.38 11.92 -26.24
N ASP A 101 31.18 12.38 -25.27
CA ASP A 101 32.38 13.16 -25.54
C ASP A 101 33.55 12.28 -26.03
N ALA A 102 34.67 12.92 -26.39
CA ALA A 102 35.87 12.23 -26.86
C ALA A 102 36.45 11.22 -25.85
N ASP A 103 36.17 11.41 -24.56
CA ASP A 103 36.60 10.53 -23.47
C ASP A 103 35.61 9.37 -23.21
N GLY A 104 34.58 9.22 -24.05
CA GLY A 104 33.57 8.18 -23.91
C GLY A 104 32.52 8.47 -22.82
N ARG A 105 32.44 9.70 -22.30
CA ARG A 105 31.52 10.08 -21.22
C ARG A 105 30.27 10.77 -21.77
N VAL A 106 29.11 10.37 -21.27
CA VAL A 106 27.83 11.00 -21.60
C VAL A 106 27.74 12.39 -20.96
N ARG A 107 27.45 13.42 -21.76
CA ARG A 107 27.33 14.82 -21.29
C ARG A 107 25.90 15.33 -21.35
N PRO A 108 25.48 16.19 -20.40
CA PRO A 108 24.21 16.90 -20.50
C PRO A 108 24.13 17.76 -21.77
N ASP A 109 22.99 17.70 -22.46
CA ASP A 109 22.72 18.48 -23.66
C ASP A 109 21.30 19.04 -23.60
N ALA A 110 21.17 20.38 -23.65
CA ALA A 110 19.88 21.05 -23.48
C ALA A 110 18.89 20.71 -24.60
N ARG A 111 19.36 20.60 -25.85
CA ARG A 111 18.49 20.34 -27.01
C ARG A 111 17.90 18.95 -26.90
N ILE A 112 18.72 17.94 -26.60
CA ILE A 112 18.27 16.56 -26.45
C ILE A 112 17.40 16.42 -25.20
N ALA A 113 17.81 16.98 -24.07
CA ALA A 113 17.05 16.91 -22.84
C ALA A 113 15.63 17.50 -22.95
N GLU A 114 15.44 18.51 -23.81
CA GLU A 114 14.13 19.14 -24.04
C GLU A 114 13.33 18.51 -25.21
N SER A 115 13.99 17.88 -26.17
CA SER A 115 13.32 17.35 -27.38
C SER A 115 13.17 15.83 -27.43
N ALA A 116 13.98 15.07 -26.68
CA ALA A 116 14.01 13.61 -26.73
C ALA A 116 12.63 13.02 -26.40
N ARG A 117 12.20 12.09 -27.25
CA ARG A 117 10.98 11.30 -27.08
C ARG A 117 11.35 9.97 -26.43
N LEU A 118 10.72 9.65 -25.29
CA LEU A 118 11.02 8.44 -24.53
C LEU A 118 10.33 7.18 -25.08
N GLY A 119 9.49 7.33 -26.11
CA GLY A 119 8.74 6.24 -26.74
C GLY A 119 7.71 5.60 -25.80
N LEU A 120 7.31 4.36 -26.12
CA LEU A 120 6.34 3.61 -25.34
C LEU A 120 6.88 3.24 -23.95
N ARG A 121 6.11 3.55 -22.91
CA ARG A 121 6.46 3.32 -21.50
C ARG A 121 5.58 2.23 -20.90
N PRO A 122 5.70 0.96 -21.29
CA PRO A 122 4.74 -0.09 -20.93
C PRO A 122 4.58 -0.25 -19.41
N TRP A 123 5.64 -0.06 -18.63
CA TRP A 123 5.56 -0.10 -17.16
C TRP A 123 4.69 1.01 -16.56
N ARG A 124 4.56 2.16 -17.24
CA ARG A 124 3.61 3.20 -16.84
C ARG A 124 2.15 2.80 -17.13
N TRP A 125 1.91 2.08 -18.22
CA TRP A 125 0.60 1.47 -18.51
C TRP A 125 0.25 0.39 -17.50
N THR A 126 1.22 -0.47 -17.16
CA THR A 126 1.04 -1.46 -16.09
C THR A 126 0.78 -0.78 -14.75
N ALA A 127 1.43 0.35 -14.44
CA ALA A 127 1.10 1.13 -13.25
C ALA A 127 -0.35 1.67 -13.29
N GLY A 128 -0.81 2.19 -14.43
CA GLY A 128 -2.21 2.59 -14.64
C GLY A 128 -3.20 1.44 -14.42
N LEU A 129 -2.89 0.25 -14.95
CA LEU A 129 -3.66 -0.97 -14.73
C LEU A 129 -3.73 -1.32 -13.23
N MET A 130 -2.59 -1.36 -12.54
CA MET A 130 -2.55 -1.66 -11.10
C MET A 130 -3.33 -0.63 -10.28
N LEU A 131 -3.25 0.66 -10.63
CA LEU A 131 -4.01 1.72 -9.97
C LEU A 131 -5.52 1.62 -10.26
N GLY A 132 -5.92 1.20 -11.46
CA GLY A 132 -7.31 0.89 -11.78
C GLY A 132 -7.86 -0.28 -10.96
N LEU A 133 -7.07 -1.35 -10.77
CA LEU A 133 -7.42 -2.47 -9.89
C LEU A 133 -7.49 -2.05 -8.42
N ALA A 134 -6.60 -1.14 -7.99
CA ALA A 134 -6.66 -0.54 -6.65
C ALA A 134 -7.97 0.24 -6.44
N ILE A 135 -8.36 1.10 -7.40
CA ILE A 135 -9.62 1.86 -7.34
C ILE A 135 -10.83 0.91 -7.34
N GLY A 136 -10.80 -0.14 -8.19
CA GLY A 136 -11.83 -1.18 -8.23
C GLY A 136 -11.91 -2.02 -6.96
N THR A 137 -10.86 -2.01 -6.12
CA THR A 137 -10.88 -2.64 -4.79
C THR A 137 -11.44 -1.70 -3.73
N LYS A 138 -11.01 -0.43 -3.74
CA LYS A 138 -11.46 0.62 -2.80
C LYS A 138 -11.17 2.01 -3.36
N TRP A 139 -12.10 2.94 -3.14
CA TRP A 139 -12.01 4.30 -3.67
C TRP A 139 -10.83 5.14 -3.17
N ASN A 140 -10.22 4.79 -2.04
CA ASN A 140 -8.99 5.46 -1.61
C ASN A 140 -7.83 5.29 -2.62
N GLY A 141 -7.91 4.31 -3.53
CA GLY A 141 -7.01 4.18 -4.68
C GLY A 141 -6.98 5.42 -5.58
N LEU A 142 -8.02 6.27 -5.57
CA LEU A 142 -8.04 7.54 -6.31
C LEU A 142 -6.98 8.53 -5.80
N TYR A 143 -6.83 8.66 -4.48
CA TYR A 143 -5.79 9.50 -3.88
C TYR A 143 -4.39 8.98 -4.21
N VAL A 144 -4.23 7.65 -4.21
CA VAL A 144 -2.97 7.01 -4.60
C VAL A 144 -2.64 7.26 -6.06
N LEU A 145 -3.62 7.11 -6.96
CA LEU A 145 -3.46 7.42 -8.39
C LEU A 145 -2.99 8.86 -8.59
N ALA A 146 -3.64 9.83 -7.93
CA ALA A 146 -3.26 11.24 -8.03
C ALA A 146 -1.83 11.49 -7.55
N ALA A 147 -1.49 11.01 -6.34
CA ALA A 147 -0.16 11.19 -5.76
C ALA A 147 0.94 10.53 -6.61
N PHE A 148 0.71 9.32 -7.10
CA PHE A 148 1.68 8.59 -7.92
C PHE A 148 1.85 9.18 -9.31
N CYS A 149 0.79 9.72 -9.92
CA CYS A 149 0.88 10.47 -11.17
C CYS A 149 1.75 11.72 -10.99
N VAL A 150 1.51 12.51 -9.93
CA VAL A 150 2.32 13.70 -9.63
C VAL A 150 3.79 13.30 -9.41
N MET A 151 4.05 12.27 -8.61
CA MET A 151 5.40 11.76 -8.38
C MET A 151 6.09 11.32 -9.68
N ALA A 152 5.41 10.58 -10.55
CA ALA A 152 5.96 10.11 -11.82
C ALA A 152 6.32 11.28 -12.76
N VAL A 153 5.47 12.31 -12.82
CA VAL A 153 5.74 13.54 -13.60
C VAL A 153 6.92 14.30 -13.00
N LEU A 154 7.01 14.43 -11.68
CA LEU A 154 8.16 15.07 -11.01
C LEU A 154 9.48 14.31 -11.23
N TRP A 155 9.43 12.98 -11.32
CA TRP A 155 10.60 12.18 -11.71
C TRP A 155 11.02 12.42 -13.15
N ASP A 156 10.08 12.60 -14.08
CA ASP A 156 10.39 12.94 -15.47
C ASP A 156 11.04 14.34 -15.54
N VAL A 157 10.54 15.31 -14.77
CA VAL A 157 11.17 16.65 -14.63
C VAL A 157 12.59 16.52 -14.11
N GLY A 158 12.79 15.72 -13.06
CA GLY A 158 14.11 15.45 -12.50
C GLY A 158 15.05 14.76 -13.49
N ALA A 159 14.55 13.85 -14.31
CA ALA A 159 15.33 13.18 -15.35
C ALA A 159 15.80 14.17 -16.42
N ARG A 160 14.90 15.01 -16.93
CA ARG A 160 15.24 16.04 -17.94
C ARG A 160 16.19 17.10 -17.38
N ARG A 161 16.01 17.50 -16.11
CA ARG A 161 16.94 18.43 -15.44
C ARG A 161 18.35 17.87 -15.37
N VAL A 162 18.51 16.61 -14.97
CA VAL A 162 19.83 15.95 -14.92
C VAL A 162 20.43 15.79 -16.33
N ALA A 163 19.61 15.61 -17.35
CA ALA A 163 20.05 15.54 -18.74
C ALA A 163 20.46 16.89 -19.35
N GLY A 164 20.25 18.02 -18.66
CA GLY A 164 20.69 19.35 -19.10
C GLY A 164 19.58 20.28 -19.61
N ALA A 165 18.30 19.91 -19.47
CA ALA A 165 17.19 20.78 -19.88
C ALA A 165 17.20 22.09 -19.09
N ARG A 166 17.14 23.24 -19.79
CA ARG A 166 17.07 24.57 -19.18
C ARG A 166 15.68 24.84 -18.61
N ARG A 167 14.64 24.38 -19.32
CA ARG A 167 13.23 24.49 -18.90
C ARG A 167 12.59 23.09 -18.72
N PRO A 168 12.99 22.33 -17.69
CA PRO A 168 12.58 20.92 -17.56
C PRO A 168 11.07 20.74 -17.39
N TYR A 169 10.38 21.66 -16.70
CA TYR A 169 8.93 21.62 -16.56
C TYR A 169 8.21 21.80 -17.90
N LEU A 170 8.67 22.76 -18.71
CA LEU A 170 8.10 23.00 -20.04
C LEU A 170 8.37 21.82 -20.99
N ALA A 171 9.55 21.20 -20.88
CA ALA A 171 9.88 20.01 -21.65
C ALA A 171 8.95 18.83 -21.31
N VAL A 172 8.73 18.57 -20.02
CA VAL A 172 7.78 17.53 -19.57
C VAL A 172 6.36 17.85 -20.00
N LEU A 173 5.90 19.10 -19.85
CA LEU A 173 4.57 19.53 -20.28
C LEU A 173 4.34 19.22 -21.77
N ARG A 174 5.33 19.51 -22.62
CA ARG A 174 5.24 19.30 -24.07
C ARG A 174 5.46 17.86 -24.52
N ARG A 175 6.28 17.09 -23.81
CA ARG A 175 6.77 15.78 -24.29
C ARG A 175 6.23 14.58 -23.52
N ASP A 176 5.97 14.72 -22.23
CA ASP A 176 5.72 13.57 -21.36
C ASP A 176 4.35 13.63 -20.68
N LEU A 177 3.82 14.81 -20.35
CA LEU A 177 2.60 14.93 -19.54
C LEU A 177 1.38 14.27 -20.19
N GLY A 178 1.15 14.53 -21.49
CA GLY A 178 0.04 13.91 -22.22
C GLY A 178 0.14 12.38 -22.24
N TRP A 179 1.34 11.85 -22.49
CA TRP A 179 1.58 10.40 -22.47
C TRP A 179 1.52 9.81 -21.07
N ALA A 180 1.93 10.56 -20.05
CA ALA A 180 1.80 10.16 -18.66
C ALA A 180 0.33 10.02 -18.30
N PHE A 181 -0.50 11.02 -18.62
CA PHE A 181 -1.94 10.99 -18.42
C PHE A 181 -2.58 9.81 -19.16
N LEU A 182 -2.31 9.65 -20.46
CA LEU A 182 -2.89 8.57 -21.27
C LEU A 182 -2.52 7.16 -20.76
N ALA A 183 -1.30 7.00 -20.24
CA ALA A 183 -0.83 5.72 -19.72
C ALA A 183 -1.35 5.41 -18.31
N THR A 184 -1.89 6.39 -17.57
CA THR A 184 -2.35 6.18 -16.20
C THR A 184 -3.86 6.35 -16.06
N VAL A 185 -4.41 7.52 -16.37
CA VAL A 185 -5.80 7.86 -16.04
C VAL A 185 -6.82 7.09 -16.90
N PRO A 186 -6.77 7.13 -18.25
CA PRO A 186 -7.67 6.32 -19.07
C PRO A 186 -7.49 4.82 -18.82
N VAL A 187 -6.26 4.35 -18.63
CA VAL A 187 -5.99 2.94 -18.32
C VAL A 187 -6.66 2.54 -17.01
N ALA A 188 -6.55 3.37 -15.97
CA ALA A 188 -7.19 3.10 -14.69
C ALA A 188 -8.72 3.09 -14.81
N ILE A 189 -9.32 4.04 -15.56
CA ILE A 189 -10.76 4.10 -15.81
C ILE A 189 -11.24 2.86 -16.57
N VAL A 190 -10.57 2.49 -17.65
CA VAL A 190 -10.92 1.29 -18.44
C VAL A 190 -10.79 0.05 -17.56
N THR A 191 -9.72 -0.06 -16.78
CA THR A 191 -9.53 -1.18 -15.85
C THR A 191 -10.64 -1.26 -14.81
N TYR A 192 -11.04 -0.12 -14.24
CA TYR A 192 -12.17 -0.03 -13.32
C TYR A 192 -13.43 -0.58 -13.98
N LEU A 193 -13.81 -0.08 -15.15
CA LEU A 193 -14.98 -0.54 -15.88
C LEU A 193 -14.89 -2.03 -16.24
N CYS A 194 -13.71 -2.51 -16.63
CA CYS A 194 -13.47 -3.94 -16.87
C CYS A 194 -13.71 -4.79 -15.62
N SER A 195 -13.38 -4.29 -14.43
CA SER A 195 -13.65 -4.99 -13.17
C SER A 195 -15.15 -5.16 -12.87
N TRP A 196 -16.00 -4.32 -13.49
CA TRP A 196 -17.46 -4.39 -13.40
C TRP A 196 -18.10 -5.27 -14.48
N ILE A 197 -17.35 -5.87 -15.41
CA ILE A 197 -17.91 -6.66 -16.52
C ILE A 197 -18.87 -7.75 -16.04
N GLY A 198 -18.54 -8.45 -14.95
CA GLY A 198 -19.42 -9.48 -14.38
C GLY A 198 -20.78 -8.94 -13.96
N TRP A 199 -20.81 -7.73 -13.37
CA TRP A 199 -22.05 -7.04 -13.02
C TRP A 199 -22.76 -6.50 -14.27
N ILE A 200 -22.03 -5.87 -15.20
CA ILE A 200 -22.57 -5.29 -16.44
C ILE A 200 -23.26 -6.36 -17.30
N LEU A 201 -22.66 -7.54 -17.41
CA LEU A 201 -23.21 -8.65 -18.18
C LEU A 201 -24.24 -9.48 -17.42
N SER A 202 -24.46 -9.22 -16.13
CA SER A 202 -25.48 -9.94 -15.36
C SER A 202 -26.91 -9.59 -15.80
N PRO A 203 -27.89 -10.49 -15.60
CA PRO A 203 -29.27 -10.30 -16.03
C PRO A 203 -29.94 -9.03 -15.47
N THR A 204 -30.88 -8.47 -16.23
CA THR A 204 -31.69 -7.30 -15.83
C THR A 204 -33.10 -7.64 -15.37
N ASP A 205 -33.39 -8.91 -15.16
CA ASP A 205 -34.70 -9.43 -14.73
C ASP A 205 -34.87 -9.47 -13.20
N GLY A 206 -33.92 -8.90 -12.45
CA GLY A 206 -33.88 -8.92 -10.98
C GLY A 206 -33.06 -10.07 -10.39
N THR A 207 -32.56 -11.00 -11.21
CA THR A 207 -31.66 -12.09 -10.75
C THR A 207 -30.17 -11.73 -10.85
N GLY A 208 -29.85 -10.61 -11.51
CA GLY A 208 -28.48 -10.11 -11.65
C GLY A 208 -27.94 -9.39 -10.40
N GLY A 209 -26.87 -8.62 -10.60
CA GLY A 209 -26.23 -7.88 -9.53
C GLY A 209 -27.13 -6.81 -8.90
N TYR A 210 -26.79 -6.38 -7.68
CA TYR A 210 -27.52 -5.32 -6.97
C TYR A 210 -27.64 -4.05 -7.83
N PHE A 211 -28.84 -3.45 -7.88
CA PHE A 211 -29.24 -2.34 -8.78
C PHE A 211 -29.01 -2.55 -10.28
N ARG A 212 -28.70 -3.75 -10.76
CA ARG A 212 -28.43 -4.00 -12.19
C ARG A 212 -29.60 -3.65 -13.10
N ASN A 213 -30.83 -3.89 -12.63
CA ASN A 213 -32.07 -3.64 -13.34
C ASN A 213 -32.69 -2.25 -13.08
N TRP A 214 -32.07 -1.39 -12.27
CA TRP A 214 -32.65 -0.10 -11.86
C TRP A 214 -33.12 0.75 -13.04
N ALA A 215 -32.30 0.89 -14.08
CA ALA A 215 -32.61 1.68 -15.27
C ALA A 215 -33.81 1.16 -16.08
N ALA A 216 -34.12 -0.13 -15.94
CA ALA A 216 -35.24 -0.82 -16.58
C ALA A 216 -36.52 -0.82 -15.72
N THR A 217 -36.38 -0.60 -14.40
CA THR A 217 -37.49 -0.51 -13.43
C THR A 217 -37.68 0.93 -12.95
N ASP A 218 -37.17 1.27 -11.76
CA ASP A 218 -37.45 2.52 -11.06
C ASP A 218 -36.89 3.76 -11.79
N GLY A 219 -35.82 3.57 -12.56
CA GLY A 219 -35.16 4.61 -13.37
C GLY A 219 -35.71 4.72 -14.80
N LYS A 220 -36.86 4.11 -15.11
CA LYS A 220 -37.45 4.14 -16.45
C LYS A 220 -37.97 5.54 -16.81
N GLY A 221 -37.76 5.96 -18.06
CA GLY A 221 -38.33 7.21 -18.60
C GLY A 221 -37.66 8.52 -18.17
N GLY A 222 -36.50 8.48 -17.52
CA GLY A 222 -35.75 9.68 -17.13
C GLY A 222 -35.10 10.44 -18.30
N ALA A 223 -34.63 11.67 -18.02
CA ALA A 223 -34.01 12.58 -19.00
C ALA A 223 -32.76 12.02 -19.71
N PHE A 224 -32.11 11.01 -19.12
CA PHE A 224 -30.91 10.37 -19.65
C PHE A 224 -31.20 9.03 -20.35
N SER A 225 -32.45 8.72 -20.69
CA SER A 225 -32.86 7.44 -21.30
C SER A 225 -32.19 7.11 -22.65
N PHE A 226 -31.55 8.09 -23.30
CA PHE A 226 -30.71 7.87 -24.48
C PHE A 226 -29.40 7.12 -24.19
N LEU A 227 -28.97 7.05 -22.92
CA LEU A 227 -27.80 6.29 -22.49
C LEU A 227 -28.17 4.81 -22.24
N PRO A 228 -27.24 3.86 -22.47
CA PRO A 228 -27.47 2.45 -22.20
C PRO A 228 -27.87 2.17 -20.76
N ASP A 229 -28.81 1.25 -20.55
CA ASP A 229 -29.36 0.90 -19.24
C ASP A 229 -28.29 0.50 -18.23
N TRP A 230 -27.30 -0.29 -18.65
CA TRP A 230 -26.21 -0.72 -17.77
C TRP A 230 -25.41 0.48 -17.22
N LEU A 231 -25.22 1.53 -18.03
CA LEU A 231 -24.46 2.72 -17.63
C LEU A 231 -25.27 3.57 -16.65
N ARG A 232 -26.58 3.72 -16.91
CA ARG A 232 -27.51 4.43 -16.02
C ARG A 232 -27.64 3.71 -14.67
N SER A 233 -27.80 2.39 -14.69
CA SER A 233 -27.82 1.56 -13.49
C SER A 233 -26.50 1.62 -12.72
N LEU A 234 -25.35 1.59 -13.42
CA LEU A 234 -24.04 1.69 -12.77
C LEU A 234 -23.86 3.07 -12.13
N TRP A 235 -24.22 4.14 -12.83
CA TRP A 235 -24.19 5.49 -12.26
C TRP A 235 -25.06 5.59 -11.00
N HIS A 236 -26.27 5.03 -11.02
CA HIS A 236 -27.14 4.98 -9.85
C HIS A 236 -26.49 4.17 -8.71
N TYR A 237 -25.90 3.01 -9.01
CA TYR A 237 -25.16 2.21 -8.03
C TYR A 237 -24.07 3.03 -7.35
N GLU A 238 -23.17 3.66 -8.13
CA GLU A 238 -22.06 4.44 -7.60
C GLU A 238 -22.53 5.65 -6.78
N HIS A 239 -23.66 6.24 -7.17
CA HIS A 239 -24.30 7.33 -6.43
C HIS A 239 -24.84 6.87 -5.07
N GLU A 240 -25.48 5.70 -5.00
CA GLU A 240 -25.93 5.13 -3.73
C GLU A 240 -24.76 4.71 -2.84
N VAL A 241 -23.67 4.18 -3.43
CA VAL A 241 -22.40 3.95 -2.72
C VAL A 241 -21.87 5.25 -2.13
N TYR A 242 -21.83 6.34 -2.92
CA TYR A 242 -21.37 7.65 -2.45
C TYR A 242 -22.23 8.17 -1.30
N LYS A 243 -23.57 8.15 -1.45
CA LYS A 243 -24.51 8.56 -0.39
C LYS A 243 -24.29 7.80 0.91
N PHE A 244 -24.13 6.48 0.83
CA PHE A 244 -23.83 5.67 2.01
C PHE A 244 -22.53 6.12 2.68
N HIS A 245 -21.47 6.36 1.90
CA HIS A 245 -20.16 6.74 2.44
C HIS A 245 -20.14 8.12 3.09
N VAL A 246 -20.85 9.11 2.54
CA VAL A 246 -20.94 10.46 3.15
C VAL A 246 -21.85 10.48 4.38
N GLY A 247 -22.77 9.52 4.50
CA GLY A 247 -23.67 9.38 5.66
C GLY A 247 -23.20 8.41 6.74
N LEU A 248 -22.06 7.73 6.56
CA LEU A 248 -21.60 6.70 7.49
C LEU A 248 -20.88 7.30 8.72
N SER A 249 -21.63 7.61 9.77
CA SER A 249 -21.12 8.12 11.05
C SER A 249 -21.54 7.30 12.26
N SER A 250 -22.11 6.12 12.06
CA SER A 250 -22.57 5.24 13.16
C SER A 250 -21.39 4.84 14.06
N PRO A 251 -21.46 5.12 15.38
CA PRO A 251 -20.35 4.83 16.27
C PRO A 251 -20.10 3.32 16.38
N HIS A 252 -18.83 2.94 16.43
CA HIS A 252 -18.41 1.55 16.64
C HIS A 252 -17.33 1.48 17.73
N THR A 253 -17.40 0.51 18.64
CA THR A 253 -16.51 0.38 19.79
C THR A 253 -15.03 0.36 19.37
N TYR A 254 -14.68 -0.37 18.31
CA TYR A 254 -13.31 -0.43 17.77
C TYR A 254 -12.98 0.63 16.71
N GLN A 255 -13.81 1.66 16.50
CA GLN A 255 -13.42 2.75 15.60
C GLN A 255 -12.18 3.45 16.17
N SER A 256 -11.33 3.96 15.28
CA SER A 256 -10.06 4.61 15.60
C SER A 256 -9.94 5.91 14.83
N ASN A 257 -8.98 6.75 15.18
CA ASN A 257 -8.71 7.99 14.47
C ASN A 257 -7.33 7.94 13.79
N PRO A 258 -7.16 8.51 12.57
CA PRO A 258 -5.88 8.52 11.86
C PRO A 258 -4.69 8.97 12.72
N TRP A 259 -4.86 9.95 13.61
CA TRP A 259 -3.82 10.41 14.54
C TRP A 259 -3.17 9.27 15.35
N SER A 260 -3.94 8.23 15.67
CA SER A 260 -3.48 7.09 16.46
C SER A 260 -2.78 6.01 15.66
N TRP A 261 -2.88 6.00 14.33
CA TRP A 261 -2.48 4.83 13.54
C TRP A 261 -0.98 4.58 13.53
N LEU A 262 -0.15 5.62 13.34
CA LEU A 262 1.31 5.43 13.27
C LEU A 262 1.93 4.92 14.58
N VAL A 263 1.26 5.13 15.70
CA VAL A 263 1.73 4.74 17.04
C VAL A 263 1.05 3.48 17.56
N ASP A 264 0.29 2.78 16.71
CA ASP A 264 -0.56 1.63 17.09
C ASP A 264 -1.54 1.98 18.22
N GLY A 265 -2.03 3.21 18.29
CA GLY A 265 -2.74 3.72 19.47
C GLY A 265 -4.11 3.08 19.72
N ARG A 266 -4.78 2.54 18.70
CA ARG A 266 -6.07 1.84 18.86
C ARG A 266 -6.21 0.71 17.82
N PRO A 267 -5.78 -0.52 18.14
CA PRO A 267 -5.96 -1.67 17.27
C PRO A 267 -7.43 -2.09 17.18
N VAL A 268 -7.72 -3.05 16.31
CA VAL A 268 -9.08 -3.54 16.06
C VAL A 268 -9.15 -5.03 16.33
N SER A 269 -10.02 -5.45 17.25
CA SER A 269 -10.26 -6.87 17.51
C SER A 269 -11.12 -7.46 16.38
N TYR A 270 -10.63 -8.52 15.72
CA TYR A 270 -11.35 -9.25 14.68
C TYR A 270 -12.07 -10.48 15.20
N PHE A 271 -11.62 -10.99 16.34
CA PHE A 271 -12.15 -12.20 16.95
C PHE A 271 -11.70 -12.23 18.41
N TYR A 272 -12.61 -12.55 19.32
CA TYR A 272 -12.29 -12.76 20.73
C TYR A 272 -13.21 -13.83 21.31
N GLU A 273 -12.61 -14.83 21.94
CA GLU A 273 -13.29 -15.86 22.74
C GLU A 273 -12.60 -16.03 24.09
N SER A 274 -13.36 -16.51 25.09
CA SER A 274 -12.83 -16.79 26.42
C SER A 274 -13.05 -18.25 26.83
N PRO A 275 -12.28 -19.19 26.26
CA PRO A 275 -12.44 -20.61 26.54
C PRO A 275 -12.09 -20.94 28.00
N ALA A 276 -12.79 -21.93 28.55
CA ALA A 276 -12.53 -22.45 29.89
C ALA A 276 -11.25 -23.29 29.92
N PRO A 277 -10.61 -23.48 31.10
CA PRO A 277 -9.48 -24.38 31.25
C PRO A 277 -9.76 -25.77 30.66
N GLY A 278 -8.86 -26.27 29.82
CA GLY A 278 -8.99 -27.57 29.13
C GLY A 278 -9.82 -27.54 27.85
N ALA A 279 -10.37 -26.40 27.43
CA ALA A 279 -11.14 -26.23 26.20
C ALA A 279 -10.44 -25.31 25.18
N ASP A 280 -10.64 -25.57 23.88
CA ASP A 280 -10.19 -24.74 22.75
C ASP A 280 -8.73 -24.23 22.83
N GLY A 281 -7.83 -25.07 23.36
CA GLY A 281 -6.40 -24.78 23.49
C GLY A 281 -6.00 -24.06 24.78
N CYS A 282 -6.94 -23.75 25.68
CA CYS A 282 -6.63 -23.22 27.01
C CYS A 282 -6.03 -24.35 27.90
N PRO A 283 -4.87 -24.14 28.56
CA PRO A 283 -4.29 -25.13 29.46
C PRO A 283 -5.28 -25.57 30.55
N ALA A 284 -5.29 -26.87 30.89
CA ALA A 284 -6.21 -27.43 31.88
C ALA A 284 -5.91 -26.95 33.32
N ASP A 285 -4.66 -26.57 33.57
CA ASP A 285 -4.16 -26.01 34.81
C ASP A 285 -4.24 -24.48 34.89
N ALA A 286 -4.84 -23.82 33.89
CA ALA A 286 -5.07 -22.38 33.92
C ALA A 286 -6.02 -22.01 35.07
N GLY A 287 -5.65 -21.02 35.88
CA GLY A 287 -6.46 -20.58 37.02
C GLY A 287 -7.78 -19.89 36.66
N GLU A 288 -7.88 -19.33 35.44
CA GLU A 288 -9.06 -18.64 34.92
C GLU A 288 -9.27 -18.97 33.43
N LYS A 289 -10.35 -18.43 32.83
CA LYS A 289 -10.58 -18.51 31.38
C LYS A 289 -9.41 -17.88 30.63
N CYS A 290 -9.02 -18.50 29.52
CA CYS A 290 -8.02 -17.93 28.62
C CYS A 290 -8.62 -16.82 27.75
N ALA A 291 -7.77 -15.98 27.18
CA ALA A 291 -8.13 -15.08 26.08
C ALA A 291 -7.66 -15.69 24.76
N ARG A 292 -8.55 -15.75 23.77
CA ARG A 292 -8.25 -16.22 22.42
C ARG A 292 -8.65 -15.13 21.43
N GLU A 293 -7.68 -14.35 20.98
CA GLU A 293 -7.94 -13.14 20.21
C GLU A 293 -7.20 -13.13 18.86
N VAL A 294 -7.86 -12.62 17.81
CA VAL A 294 -7.18 -12.13 16.60
C VAL A 294 -7.27 -10.60 16.60
N LEU A 295 -6.17 -9.95 16.95
CA LEU A 295 -6.06 -8.50 17.05
C LEU A 295 -5.31 -7.95 15.85
N ALA A 296 -5.95 -7.06 15.08
CA ALA A 296 -5.29 -6.29 14.04
C ALA A 296 -4.46 -5.17 14.68
N LEU A 297 -3.23 -5.51 15.04
CA LEU A 297 -2.23 -4.65 15.67
C LEU A 297 -0.95 -4.72 14.83
N GLY A 298 -0.29 -3.58 14.60
CA GLY A 298 1.05 -3.53 14.02
C GLY A 298 2.07 -4.31 14.85
N THR A 299 3.32 -4.41 14.41
CA THR A 299 4.40 -4.79 15.34
C THR A 299 4.88 -3.52 16.04
N PRO A 300 4.55 -3.24 17.32
CA PRO A 300 4.75 -1.92 17.92
C PRO A 300 6.16 -1.34 17.75
N MET A 301 7.19 -2.16 17.94
CA MET A 301 8.59 -1.74 17.75
C MET A 301 8.90 -1.33 16.31
N LEU A 302 8.29 -1.97 15.31
CA LEU A 302 8.43 -1.59 13.90
C LEU A 302 7.75 -0.26 13.61
N TRP A 303 6.53 -0.05 14.13
CA TRP A 303 5.75 1.15 13.91
C TRP A 303 6.34 2.37 14.60
N TRP A 304 6.80 2.22 15.84
CA TRP A 304 7.48 3.29 16.56
C TRP A 304 8.84 3.62 15.95
N ALA A 305 9.60 2.62 15.49
CA ALA A 305 10.80 2.85 14.69
C ALA A 305 10.46 3.54 13.35
N ALA A 306 9.31 3.21 12.74
CA ALA A 306 8.84 3.86 11.53
C ALA A 306 8.52 5.35 11.77
N CYS A 307 7.95 5.75 12.91
CA CYS A 307 7.78 7.17 13.26
C CYS A 307 9.11 7.93 13.18
N ALA A 308 10.17 7.42 13.82
CA ALA A 308 11.52 8.01 13.73
C ALA A 308 12.08 7.97 12.30
N ALA A 309 11.85 6.87 11.58
CA ALA A 309 12.30 6.71 10.20
C ALA A 309 11.59 7.67 9.24
N LEU A 310 10.32 8.01 9.47
CA LEU A 310 9.57 8.99 8.68
C LEU A 310 10.15 10.40 8.86
N VAL A 311 10.51 10.79 10.08
CA VAL A 311 11.23 12.05 10.33
C VAL A 311 12.55 12.06 9.54
N TYR A 312 13.31 10.98 9.59
CA TYR A 312 14.55 10.84 8.82
C TYR A 312 14.33 10.89 7.30
N VAL A 313 13.30 10.22 6.79
CA VAL A 313 12.90 10.25 5.38
C VAL A 313 12.53 11.66 4.94
N LEU A 314 11.72 12.38 5.73
CA LEU A 314 11.34 13.76 5.44
C LEU A 314 12.55 14.69 5.45
N TRP A 315 13.44 14.57 6.46
CA TRP A 315 14.69 15.31 6.51
C TRP A 315 15.55 15.05 5.27
N ARG A 316 15.70 13.78 4.88
CA ARG A 316 16.52 13.38 3.73
C ARG A 316 15.90 13.80 2.40
N TRP A 317 14.58 13.82 2.31
CA TRP A 317 13.89 14.34 1.14
C TRP A 317 14.06 15.87 1.02
N PHE A 318 13.85 16.61 2.11
CA PHE A 318 13.89 18.07 2.10
C PHE A 318 15.30 18.64 1.97
N PHE A 319 16.22 18.22 2.84
CA PHE A 319 17.58 18.78 2.92
C PHE A 319 18.56 18.12 1.96
N ARG A 320 18.48 16.79 1.77
CA ARG A 320 19.38 16.07 0.86
C ARG A 320 18.82 15.91 -0.55
N ARG A 321 17.57 16.33 -0.79
CA ARG A 321 16.87 16.21 -2.09
C ARG A 321 16.90 14.77 -2.62
N ASP A 322 16.84 13.78 -1.72
CA ASP A 322 16.88 12.38 -2.14
C ASP A 322 15.51 11.95 -2.66
N TRP A 323 15.45 11.65 -3.95
CA TRP A 323 14.25 11.19 -4.63
C TRP A 323 13.68 9.89 -4.04
N ARG A 324 14.53 9.01 -3.48
CA ARG A 324 14.12 7.74 -2.85
C ARG A 324 13.31 8.01 -1.59
N ALA A 325 13.75 9.00 -0.81
CA ALA A 325 13.05 9.42 0.39
C ALA A 325 11.72 10.08 0.03
N GLY A 326 11.69 10.95 -1.00
CA GLY A 326 10.45 11.49 -1.54
C GLY A 326 9.48 10.43 -2.07
N ALA A 327 9.99 9.34 -2.67
CA ALA A 327 9.19 8.22 -3.14
C ALA A 327 8.48 7.49 -1.98
N ILE A 328 9.23 7.21 -0.91
CA ILE A 328 8.70 6.57 0.31
C ILE A 328 7.67 7.48 0.98
N ALA A 329 8.01 8.76 1.17
CA ALA A 329 7.12 9.75 1.76
C ALA A 329 5.81 9.90 0.96
N CYS A 330 5.89 9.88 -0.38
CA CYS A 330 4.72 9.91 -1.25
C CYS A 330 3.81 8.70 -1.02
N GLY A 331 4.36 7.48 -0.92
CA GLY A 331 3.58 6.28 -0.63
C GLY A 331 2.85 6.34 0.72
N VAL A 332 3.54 6.80 1.77
CA VAL A 332 2.92 6.99 3.09
C VAL A 332 1.85 8.07 3.03
N ALA A 333 2.17 9.25 2.48
CA ALA A 333 1.25 10.38 2.42
C ALA A 333 -0.01 10.05 1.63
N ALA A 334 0.13 9.35 0.50
CA ALA A 334 -0.98 8.94 -0.35
C ALA A 334 -1.94 7.97 0.35
N GLY A 335 -1.42 7.05 1.16
CA GLY A 335 -2.23 6.09 1.92
C GLY A 335 -2.80 6.64 3.22
N TYR A 336 -2.16 7.66 3.81
CA TYR A 336 -2.45 8.13 5.17
C TYR A 336 -3.18 9.48 5.21
N LEU A 337 -2.68 10.52 4.52
CA LEU A 337 -3.21 11.88 4.65
C LEU A 337 -4.68 12.06 4.23
N PRO A 338 -5.23 11.33 3.24
CA PRO A 338 -6.64 11.46 2.90
C PRO A 338 -7.59 11.15 4.06
N TRP A 339 -7.21 10.29 5.01
CA TRP A 339 -8.06 9.92 6.14
C TRP A 339 -8.33 11.08 7.10
N PHE A 340 -7.49 12.11 7.12
CA PHE A 340 -7.73 13.32 7.92
C PHE A 340 -8.91 14.15 7.40
N LEU A 341 -9.34 13.93 6.15
CA LEU A 341 -10.56 14.53 5.58
C LEU A 341 -11.84 13.82 6.04
N TYR A 342 -11.71 12.66 6.71
CA TYR A 342 -12.82 11.77 7.04
C TYR A 342 -12.84 11.38 8.53
N GLN A 343 -12.38 12.26 9.42
CA GLN A 343 -12.26 11.97 10.86
C GLN A 343 -13.60 11.70 11.55
N GLU A 344 -14.68 12.31 11.07
CA GLU A 344 -16.05 12.13 11.60
C GLU A 344 -16.69 10.80 11.18
N ARG A 345 -16.05 10.07 10.27
CA ARG A 345 -16.57 8.81 9.73
C ARG A 345 -16.11 7.64 10.61
N THR A 346 -16.91 6.58 10.67
CA THR A 346 -16.52 5.32 11.29
C THR A 346 -15.35 4.67 10.52
N ILE A 347 -14.14 4.85 11.02
CA ILE A 347 -12.90 4.38 10.39
C ILE A 347 -12.03 3.57 11.36
N PHE A 348 -11.16 2.74 10.80
CA PHE A 348 -10.50 1.67 11.54
C PHE A 348 -9.00 1.62 11.22
N PHE A 349 -8.20 1.18 12.19
CA PHE A 349 -6.75 1.12 12.10
C PHE A 349 -6.27 0.23 10.95
N PHE A 350 -6.99 -0.84 10.62
CA PHE A 350 -6.58 -1.76 9.56
C PHE A 350 -6.47 -1.12 8.16
N TYR A 351 -7.07 0.06 7.94
CA TYR A 351 -6.85 0.85 6.73
C TYR A 351 -5.39 1.27 6.55
N ALA A 352 -4.60 1.28 7.62
CA ALA A 352 -3.19 1.60 7.61
C ALA A 352 -2.32 0.57 6.87
N VAL A 353 -2.82 -0.66 6.66
CA VAL A 353 -2.09 -1.72 5.94
C VAL A 353 -1.60 -1.26 4.57
N VAL A 354 -2.33 -0.37 3.91
CA VAL A 354 -2.00 0.18 2.59
C VAL A 354 -0.64 0.88 2.56
N PHE A 355 -0.24 1.52 3.67
CA PHE A 355 1.04 2.22 3.75
C PHE A 355 2.14 1.50 4.52
N VAL A 356 1.87 0.33 5.12
CA VAL A 356 2.87 -0.53 5.78
C VAL A 356 4.11 -0.82 4.93
N PRO A 357 4.00 -1.15 3.61
CA PRO A 357 5.19 -1.40 2.80
C PRO A 357 6.15 -0.20 2.77
N PHE A 358 5.60 1.02 2.77
CA PHE A 358 6.39 2.25 2.77
C PHE A 358 6.99 2.57 4.14
N LEU A 359 6.32 2.20 5.24
CA LEU A 359 6.93 2.23 6.58
C LEU A 359 8.14 1.30 6.66
N CYS A 360 8.02 0.08 6.13
CA CYS A 360 9.13 -0.88 6.07
C CYS A 360 10.30 -0.35 5.23
N LEU A 361 10.02 0.30 4.10
CA LEU A 361 11.06 1.00 3.31
C LEU A 361 11.69 2.18 4.07
N ALA A 362 10.90 2.94 4.84
CA ALA A 362 11.42 4.04 5.65
C ALA A 362 12.39 3.52 6.72
N VAL A 363 11.99 2.51 7.50
CA VAL A 363 12.83 1.86 8.52
C VAL A 363 14.08 1.27 7.88
N THR A 364 13.95 0.62 6.72
CA THR A 364 15.10 0.11 5.96
C THR A 364 16.07 1.22 5.55
N MET A 365 15.57 2.38 5.10
CA MET A 365 16.41 3.53 4.76
C MET A 365 17.14 4.08 6.01
N LEU A 366 16.47 4.11 7.15
CA LEU A 366 17.05 4.51 8.44
C LEU A 366 18.15 3.52 8.87
N VAL A 367 17.89 2.21 8.82
CA VAL A 367 18.87 1.17 9.12
C VAL A 367 20.10 1.29 8.21
N GLY A 368 19.89 1.51 6.91
CA GLY A 368 20.97 1.77 5.96
C GLY A 368 21.84 2.98 6.33
N ALA A 369 21.28 3.98 7.02
CA ALA A 369 22.02 5.13 7.52
C ALA A 369 22.76 4.83 8.82
N ILE A 370 22.15 4.06 9.73
CA ILE A 370 22.74 3.66 11.02
C ILE A 370 24.01 2.83 10.80
N LEU A 371 24.00 1.93 9.80
CA LEU A 371 25.15 1.11 9.39
C LEU A 371 26.40 1.94 9.03
N GLY A 372 26.20 3.19 8.58
CA GLY A 372 27.27 4.15 8.34
C GLY A 372 27.74 4.22 6.87
N PRO A 373 28.41 5.33 6.50
CA PRO A 373 28.86 5.57 5.13
C PRO A 373 30.09 4.72 4.76
N PRO A 374 30.39 4.59 3.45
CA PRO A 374 31.68 4.10 2.97
C PRO A 374 32.82 4.93 3.57
N GLY A 375 33.91 4.27 3.99
CA GLY A 375 35.06 4.93 4.63
C GLY A 375 34.91 5.26 6.12
N ALA A 376 33.80 4.88 6.77
CA ALA A 376 33.68 4.96 8.23
C ALA A 376 34.73 4.08 8.94
N SER A 377 35.23 4.54 10.09
CA SER A 377 36.16 3.78 10.94
C SER A 377 35.54 2.46 11.40
N ASP A 378 36.38 1.48 11.72
CA ASP A 378 35.93 0.16 12.16
C ASP A 378 35.03 0.25 13.39
N THR A 379 35.37 1.10 14.37
CA THR A 379 34.53 1.36 15.55
C THR A 379 33.15 1.90 15.17
N ARG A 380 33.04 2.85 14.24
CA ARG A 380 31.75 3.41 13.81
C ARG A 380 30.90 2.39 13.05
N ARG A 381 31.55 1.54 12.24
CA ARG A 381 30.90 0.46 11.50
C ARG A 381 30.36 -0.61 12.44
N VAL A 382 31.16 -1.05 13.42
CA VAL A 382 30.72 -2.02 14.43
C VAL A 382 29.55 -1.46 15.22
N ALA A 383 29.66 -0.24 15.76
CA ALA A 383 28.56 0.39 16.50
C ALA A 383 27.28 0.52 15.65
N GLY A 384 27.40 0.88 14.37
CA GLY A 384 26.27 0.95 13.43
C GLY A 384 25.64 -0.42 13.14
N ALA A 385 26.46 -1.43 12.89
CA ALA A 385 26.02 -2.80 12.66
C ALA A 385 25.33 -3.39 13.89
N THR A 386 25.90 -3.21 15.08
CA THR A 386 25.31 -3.64 16.34
C THR A 386 23.97 -2.95 16.58
N ALA A 387 23.89 -1.61 16.44
CA ALA A 387 22.64 -0.87 16.65
C ALA A 387 21.55 -1.29 15.65
N ALA A 388 21.91 -1.44 14.36
CA ALA A 388 21.00 -1.93 13.33
C ALA A 388 20.52 -3.37 13.62
N GLY A 389 21.43 -4.26 14.00
CA GLY A 389 21.13 -5.64 14.36
C GLY A 389 20.19 -5.73 15.55
N VAL A 390 20.48 -5.00 16.63
CA VAL A 390 19.62 -4.93 17.82
C VAL A 390 18.23 -4.43 17.47
N LEU A 391 18.10 -3.37 16.67
CA LEU A 391 16.78 -2.87 16.25
C LEU A 391 15.97 -3.94 15.50
N VAL A 392 16.58 -4.62 14.52
CA VAL A 392 15.90 -5.66 13.73
C VAL A 392 15.53 -6.87 14.59
N LEU A 393 16.42 -7.28 15.50
CA LEU A 393 16.14 -8.35 16.47
C LEU A 393 15.01 -7.97 17.42
N LEU A 394 14.97 -6.74 17.93
CA LEU A 394 13.89 -6.27 18.80
C LEU A 394 12.55 -6.24 18.07
N ILE A 395 12.52 -5.81 16.80
CA ILE A 395 11.31 -5.86 15.96
C ILE A 395 10.83 -7.31 15.79
N THR A 396 11.75 -8.22 15.48
CA THR A 396 11.43 -9.64 15.26
C THR A 396 10.94 -10.30 16.56
N TRP A 397 11.61 -10.02 17.68
CA TRP A 397 11.20 -10.46 19.01
C TRP A 397 9.81 -9.92 19.37
N ASN A 398 9.55 -8.64 19.11
CA ASN A 398 8.27 -8.02 19.38
C ASN A 398 7.14 -8.69 18.59
N PHE A 399 7.35 -9.02 17.31
CA PHE A 399 6.39 -9.80 16.53
C PHE A 399 6.13 -11.19 17.15
N ILE A 400 7.18 -11.90 17.58
CA ILE A 400 7.06 -13.21 18.24
C ILE A 400 6.30 -13.08 19.58
N TYR A 401 6.58 -12.04 20.35
CA TYR A 401 5.91 -11.77 21.62
C TYR A 401 4.40 -11.59 21.44
N PHE A 402 3.98 -10.87 20.40
CA PHE A 402 2.58 -10.64 20.03
C PHE A 402 1.94 -11.76 19.20
N TRP A 403 2.71 -12.78 18.81
CA TRP A 403 2.25 -13.88 17.94
C TRP A 403 0.90 -14.50 18.35
N PRO A 404 0.63 -14.80 19.65
CA PRO A 404 -0.65 -15.37 20.04
C PRO A 404 -1.86 -14.52 19.67
N LEU A 405 -1.73 -13.18 19.73
CA LEU A 405 -2.79 -12.24 19.36
C LEU A 405 -2.96 -12.10 17.85
N TYR A 406 -1.92 -12.42 17.08
CA TYR A 406 -2.01 -12.44 15.62
C TYR A 406 -2.61 -13.75 15.09
N THR A 407 -2.43 -14.85 15.83
CA THR A 407 -2.87 -16.18 15.40
C THR A 407 -4.21 -16.63 15.95
N GLY A 408 -4.72 -16.01 17.01
CA GLY A 408 -5.90 -16.53 17.71
C GLY A 408 -5.55 -17.74 18.57
N THR A 409 -4.34 -17.78 19.13
CA THR A 409 -3.91 -18.82 20.06
C THR A 409 -4.45 -18.48 21.45
N ALA A 410 -5.11 -19.43 22.11
CA ALA A 410 -5.59 -19.26 23.46
C ALA A 410 -4.40 -19.16 24.43
N ILE A 411 -4.38 -18.09 25.23
CA ILE A 411 -3.37 -17.85 26.27
C ILE A 411 -4.04 -17.48 27.60
N PRO A 412 -3.44 -17.79 28.76
CA PRO A 412 -3.94 -17.31 30.05
C PRO A 412 -4.23 -15.81 30.04
N ILE A 413 -5.28 -15.38 30.76
CA ILE A 413 -5.72 -13.98 30.73
C ILE A 413 -4.62 -13.00 31.18
N GLU A 414 -3.76 -13.38 32.12
CA GLU A 414 -2.64 -12.54 32.56
C GLU A 414 -1.57 -12.35 31.48
N ASP A 415 -1.32 -13.40 30.67
CA ASP A 415 -0.42 -13.31 29.52
C ASP A 415 -0.98 -12.39 28.43
N TRP A 416 -2.30 -12.39 28.27
CA TRP A 416 -2.99 -11.46 27.38
C TRP A 416 -2.90 -10.02 27.89
N ARG A 417 -3.20 -9.79 29.18
CA ARG A 417 -3.09 -8.45 29.81
C ARG A 417 -1.68 -7.89 29.73
N ALA A 418 -0.65 -8.71 29.92
CA ALA A 418 0.75 -8.29 29.78
C ALA A 418 1.11 -7.75 28.38
N ARG A 419 0.34 -8.14 27.35
CA ARG A 419 0.49 -7.67 25.97
C ARG A 419 -0.32 -6.41 25.67
N MET A 420 -1.25 -6.03 26.52
CA MET A 420 -2.01 -4.77 26.39
C MET A 420 -1.18 -3.61 26.94
N TRP A 421 -0.19 -3.17 26.15
CA TRP A 421 0.78 -2.16 26.59
C TRP A 421 0.17 -0.76 26.74
N LEU A 422 -0.90 -0.46 25.99
CA LEU A 422 -1.65 0.77 26.11
C LEU A 422 -3.07 0.44 26.57
N ASP A 423 -3.63 1.23 27.48
CA ASP A 423 -5.01 1.06 27.98
C ASP A 423 -6.05 1.09 26.85
N THR A 424 -5.72 1.77 25.74
CA THR A 424 -6.57 1.91 24.56
C THR A 424 -6.62 0.66 23.67
N TRP A 425 -5.86 -0.38 24.00
CA TRP A 425 -5.85 -1.68 23.28
C TRP A 425 -6.91 -2.65 23.78
N VAL A 426 -7.57 -2.32 24.90
CA VAL A 426 -8.69 -3.09 25.50
C VAL A 426 -10.04 -2.55 25.06
#